data_AF-A0A7Y4X888-F1
#
_entry.id   AF-A0A7Y4X888-F1
#
_cell.length_a   1.000
_cell.length_b   1.000
_cell.length_c   1.000
_cell.angle_alpha   90.00
_cell.angle_beta   90.00
_cell.angle_gamma   90.00
#
_symmetry.space_group_name_H-M   'P 1'
#
loop_
_entity.id
_entity.type
_entity.pdbx_description
1 polymer ?
#
loop_
_entity_poly.entity_id
_entity_poly.type
_entity_poly.pdbx_seq_one_letter_code
_entity_poly.pdbx_strand_id
1 'polypeptide(L)'
;MNTIQTEQLDQLCAQVELAWADSRDRQTVDILASQHPDFSTELYDFFALLIETELMQAPVVAKQPVLERVRSFLSQLCEHTGAKATEIAAKLSVPYPLLVMMQRHPQSVPNRVREELATRAANLLQFDRLRALAALAQPYAEPMAASRDKAYQAEELSFADLLKRAKVSKAEQKYWLSLADES
;
A
#
# COMPACT_ATOMS: atom_id res chain seq x y z
N MET A 1 25.84 42.32 19.56
CA MET A 1 25.50 41.88 18.19
C MET A 1 24.91 43.06 17.45
N ASN A 2 25.33 43.25 16.20
CA ASN A 2 24.80 44.28 15.33
C ASN A 2 23.41 43.82 14.85
N THR A 3 22.39 44.68 14.84
CA THR A 3 21.00 44.29 14.48
C THR A 3 20.91 43.51 13.15
N ILE A 4 21.77 43.88 12.20
CA ILE A 4 21.88 43.26 10.88
C ILE A 4 22.31 41.78 10.96
N GLN A 5 23.19 41.42 11.91
CA GLN A 5 23.65 40.03 12.07
C GLN A 5 22.55 39.12 12.63
N THR A 6 21.69 39.66 13.50
CA THR A 6 20.55 38.92 14.05
C THR A 6 19.52 38.63 12.97
N GLU A 7 19.15 39.64 12.16
CA GLU A 7 18.19 39.44 11.06
C GLU A 7 18.67 38.41 10.05
N GLN A 8 19.98 38.39 9.76
CA GLN A 8 20.57 37.41 8.86
C GLN A 8 20.53 35.99 9.44
N LEU A 9 20.85 35.82 10.73
CA LEU A 9 20.78 34.51 11.40
C LEU A 9 19.34 33.97 11.40
N ASP A 10 18.35 34.81 11.71
CA ASP A 10 16.93 34.43 11.71
C ASP A 10 16.48 33.93 10.33
N GLN A 11 16.92 34.57 9.24
CA GLN A 11 16.62 34.14 7.88
C GLN A 11 17.25 32.79 7.52
N LEU A 12 18.45 32.49 8.03
CA LEU A 12 19.10 31.21 7.81
C LEU A 12 18.41 30.09 8.60
N CYS A 13 18.05 30.35 9.85
CA CYS A 13 17.27 29.41 10.66
C CYS A 13 15.91 29.08 10.02
N ALA A 14 15.21 30.08 9.46
CA ALA A 14 13.95 29.85 8.76
C ALA A 14 14.10 28.95 7.51
N GLN A 15 15.23 29.05 6.80
CA GLN A 15 15.52 28.17 5.66
C GLN A 15 15.78 26.73 6.11
N VAL A 16 16.53 26.54 7.20
CA VAL A 16 16.76 25.22 7.80
C VAL A 16 15.44 24.59 8.25
N GLU A 17 14.58 25.35 8.94
CA GLU A 17 13.26 24.88 9.39
C GLU A 17 12.38 24.46 8.21
N LEU A 18 12.31 25.28 7.15
CA LEU A 18 11.51 24.99 5.96
C LEU A 18 11.99 23.71 5.25
N ALA A 19 13.30 23.57 5.03
CA ALA A 19 13.89 22.39 4.39
C ALA A 19 13.66 21.13 5.23
N TRP A 20 13.77 21.25 6.56
CA TRP A 20 13.50 20.15 7.48
C TRP A 20 12.02 19.75 7.50
N ALA A 21 11.10 20.72 7.49
CA ALA A 21 9.66 20.45 7.51
C ALA A 21 9.16 19.80 6.22
N ASP A 22 9.70 20.17 5.06
CA ASP A 22 9.27 19.67 3.75
C ASP A 22 9.80 18.26 3.45
N SER A 23 11.10 18.04 3.65
CA SER A 23 11.78 16.84 3.15
C SER A 23 12.73 16.17 4.15
N ARG A 24 12.78 16.65 5.40
CA ARG A 24 13.75 16.21 6.41
C ARG A 24 15.20 16.35 5.92
N ASP A 25 15.45 17.38 5.11
CA ASP A 25 16.76 17.59 4.52
C ASP A 25 17.78 18.07 5.58
N ARG A 26 18.77 17.22 5.83
CA ARG A 26 19.89 17.51 6.73
C ARG A 26 21.02 18.25 6.03
N GLN A 27 21.10 18.17 4.70
CA GLN A 27 22.22 18.76 3.96
C GLN A 27 22.11 20.29 3.92
N THR A 28 20.89 20.83 4.00
CA THR A 28 20.69 22.28 4.05
C THR A 28 21.46 22.95 5.20
N VAL A 29 21.51 22.39 6.41
CA VAL A 29 22.29 23.01 7.51
C VAL A 29 23.79 22.99 7.21
N ASP A 30 24.31 21.90 6.64
CA ASP A 30 25.72 21.78 6.28
C ASP A 30 26.11 22.78 5.18
N ILE A 31 25.24 22.94 4.17
CA ILE A 31 25.44 23.90 3.08
C ILE A 31 25.43 25.32 3.63
N LEU A 32 24.45 25.71 4.43
CA LEU A 32 24.35 27.06 4.98
C LEU A 32 25.49 27.37 5.95
N ALA A 33 25.90 26.42 6.80
CA ALA A 33 27.05 26.57 7.69
C ALA A 33 28.37 26.74 6.92
N SER A 34 28.53 26.05 5.77
CA SER A 34 29.70 26.21 4.90
C SER A 34 29.74 27.58 4.20
N GLN A 35 28.58 28.13 3.84
CA GLN A 35 28.44 29.43 3.18
C GLN A 35 28.53 30.61 4.17
N HIS A 36 28.18 30.38 5.43
CA HIS A 36 28.17 31.37 6.49
C HIS A 36 28.92 30.88 7.75
N PRO A 37 30.27 30.82 7.71
CA PRO A 37 31.06 30.29 8.82
C PRO A 37 30.87 31.03 10.14
N ASP A 38 30.55 32.33 10.10
CA ASP A 38 30.31 33.15 11.29
C ASP A 38 29.05 32.74 12.07
N PHE A 39 28.17 31.93 11.48
CA PHE A 39 26.93 31.44 12.09
C PHE A 39 26.88 29.91 12.20
N SER A 40 27.99 29.21 11.91
CA SER A 40 27.95 27.74 11.80
C SER A 40 27.50 27.08 13.10
N THR A 41 27.98 27.57 14.25
CA THR A 41 27.66 27.02 15.57
C THR A 41 26.17 27.20 15.87
N GLU A 42 25.65 28.41 15.67
CA GLU A 42 24.26 28.78 15.91
C GLU A 42 23.30 27.98 15.02
N LEU A 43 23.67 27.73 13.76
CA LEU A 43 22.87 26.93 12.83
C LEU A 43 22.79 25.45 13.25
N TYR A 44 23.90 24.86 13.69
CA TYR A 44 23.89 23.49 14.21
C TYR A 44 23.14 23.38 15.54
N ASP A 45 23.29 24.35 16.43
CA ASP A 45 22.56 24.40 17.70
C ASP A 45 21.04 24.52 17.47
N PHE A 46 20.63 25.41 16.55
CA PHE A 46 19.23 25.52 16.15
C PHE A 46 18.71 24.21 15.54
N PHE A 47 19.47 23.59 14.64
CA PHE A 47 19.09 22.33 14.02
C PHE A 47 18.98 21.17 15.03
N ALA A 48 19.87 21.12 16.02
CA ALA A 48 19.80 20.15 17.11
C ALA A 48 18.52 20.34 17.94
N LEU A 49 18.17 21.58 18.28
CA LEU A 49 16.91 21.90 18.97
C LEU A 49 15.68 21.51 18.15
N LEU A 50 15.72 21.70 16.83
CA LEU A 50 14.64 21.33 15.91
C LEU A 50 14.42 19.81 15.91
N ILE A 51 15.50 19.02 15.81
CA ILE A 51 15.45 17.55 15.90
C ILE A 51 14.95 17.12 17.27
N GLU A 52 15.48 17.70 18.34
CA GLU A 52 15.10 17.34 19.71
C GLU A 52 13.62 17.63 19.97
N THR A 53 13.12 18.77 19.51
CA THR A 53 11.69 19.13 19.59
C THR A 53 10.81 18.11 18.87
N GLU A 54 11.20 17.66 17.68
CA GLU A 54 10.48 16.62 16.95
C GLU A 54 10.50 15.26 17.68
N LEU A 55 11.64 14.90 18.25
CA LEU A 55 11.80 13.66 19.02
C LEU A 55 10.98 13.70 20.32
N MET A 56 10.91 14.84 21.00
CA MET A 56 10.04 15.04 22.15
C MET A 56 8.56 15.05 21.79
N GLN A 57 8.22 15.34 20.53
CA GLN A 57 6.84 15.36 20.02
C GLN A 57 6.34 13.99 19.49
N ALA A 58 7.08 12.88 19.64
CA ALA A 58 6.59 11.57 19.22
C ALA A 58 6.41 10.55 20.39
N PRO A 59 5.21 9.93 20.55
CA PRO A 59 4.06 9.91 19.65
C PRO A 59 2.80 10.54 20.27
N VAL A 60 2.40 11.73 19.82
CA VAL A 60 1.00 11.83 19.38
C VAL A 60 1.00 11.01 18.11
N VAL A 61 0.40 9.82 18.17
CA VAL A 61 0.11 8.92 17.04
C VAL A 61 0.18 9.71 15.76
N ALA A 62 1.31 9.61 15.04
CA ALA A 62 1.32 9.98 13.63
C ALA A 62 0.02 9.39 13.13
N LYS A 63 -0.89 10.21 12.59
CA LYS A 63 -2.00 9.67 11.82
C LYS A 63 -1.29 8.78 10.82
N GLN A 64 -1.20 7.49 11.14
CA GLN A 64 -0.70 6.48 10.22
C GLN A 64 -1.46 6.84 8.97
N PRO A 65 -0.78 7.15 7.84
CA PRO A 65 -1.47 7.56 6.62
C PRO A 65 -2.56 6.53 6.48
N VAL A 66 -3.83 6.93 6.70
CA VAL A 66 -4.91 6.00 7.11
C VAL A 66 -4.72 4.79 6.24
N LEU A 67 -4.13 3.69 6.77
CA LEU A 67 -3.47 2.69 5.91
C LEU A 67 -4.52 2.33 4.90
N GLU A 68 -4.37 2.84 3.67
CA GLU A 68 -5.52 3.08 2.82
C GLU A 68 -6.04 1.69 2.56
N ARG A 69 -7.13 1.32 3.26
CA ARG A 69 -7.39 -0.10 3.56
C ARG A 69 -7.40 -0.77 2.22
N VAL A 70 -6.40 -1.61 1.97
CA VAL A 70 -6.18 -2.15 0.63
C VAL A 70 -7.47 -2.84 0.28
N ARG A 71 -8.21 -2.23 -0.65
CA ARG A 71 -9.53 -2.71 -0.99
C ARG A 71 -9.34 -3.99 -1.76
N SER A 72 -10.08 -5.03 -1.37
CA SER A 72 -10.03 -6.30 -2.10
C SER A 72 -10.43 -6.09 -3.56
N PHE A 73 -9.92 -6.92 -4.48
CA PHE A 73 -10.30 -6.91 -5.90
C PHE A 73 -11.83 -6.78 -6.14
N LEU A 74 -12.65 -7.63 -5.50
CA LEU A 74 -14.11 -7.55 -5.57
C LEU A 74 -14.67 -6.25 -5.02
N SER A 75 -14.14 -5.71 -3.92
CA SER A 75 -14.59 -4.42 -3.38
C SER A 75 -14.36 -3.29 -4.37
N GLN A 76 -13.20 -3.28 -5.05
CA GLN A 76 -12.88 -2.29 -6.06
C GLN A 76 -13.79 -2.42 -7.29
N LEU A 77 -14.10 -3.64 -7.72
CA LEU A 77 -15.04 -3.87 -8.82
C LEU A 77 -16.47 -3.47 -8.46
N CYS A 78 -16.95 -3.82 -7.26
CA CYS A 78 -18.28 -3.42 -6.78
C CYS A 78 -18.45 -1.89 -6.78
N GLU A 79 -17.44 -1.16 -6.30
CA GLU A 79 -17.44 0.30 -6.31
C GLU A 79 -17.40 0.86 -7.74
N HIS A 80 -16.56 0.29 -8.61
CA HIS A 80 -16.43 0.74 -9.99
C HIS A 80 -17.70 0.54 -10.80
N THR A 81 -18.38 -0.60 -10.65
CA THR A 81 -19.53 -0.96 -11.49
C THR A 81 -20.88 -0.70 -10.83
N GLY A 82 -20.91 -0.43 -9.52
CA GLY A 82 -22.15 -0.37 -8.72
C GLY A 82 -22.90 -1.71 -8.61
N ALA A 83 -22.28 -2.82 -9.00
CA ALA A 83 -22.92 -4.14 -9.09
C ALA A 83 -22.60 -5.00 -7.88
N LYS A 84 -23.43 -6.01 -7.61
CA LYS A 84 -23.17 -6.97 -6.52
C LYS A 84 -22.04 -7.92 -6.89
N ALA A 85 -21.31 -8.41 -5.89
CA ALA A 85 -20.18 -9.32 -6.11
C ALA A 85 -20.55 -10.60 -6.88
N THR A 86 -21.77 -11.13 -6.69
CA THR A 86 -22.28 -12.28 -7.44
C THR A 86 -22.54 -11.97 -8.92
N GLU A 87 -22.98 -10.75 -9.24
CA GLU A 87 -23.19 -10.29 -10.61
C GLU A 87 -21.86 -10.07 -11.31
N ILE A 88 -20.87 -9.51 -10.61
CA ILE A 88 -19.50 -9.37 -11.09
C ILE A 88 -18.89 -10.73 -11.40
N ALA A 89 -19.01 -11.69 -10.48
CA ALA A 89 -18.52 -13.05 -10.68
C ALA A 89 -19.15 -13.70 -11.93
N ALA A 90 -20.47 -13.57 -12.10
CA ALA A 90 -21.17 -14.03 -13.29
C ALA A 90 -20.66 -13.36 -14.57
N LYS A 91 -20.48 -12.04 -14.59
CA LYS A 91 -19.92 -11.30 -15.74
C LYS A 91 -18.51 -11.76 -16.08
N LEU A 92 -17.67 -12.02 -15.09
CA LEU A 92 -16.31 -12.56 -15.30
C LEU A 92 -16.30 -14.05 -15.67
N SER A 93 -17.46 -14.71 -15.71
CA SER A 93 -17.58 -16.16 -15.93
C SER A 93 -16.68 -16.96 -14.99
N VAL A 94 -16.69 -16.57 -13.70
CA VAL A 94 -15.93 -17.21 -12.62
C VAL A 94 -16.89 -17.45 -11.47
N PRO A 95 -16.99 -18.66 -10.90
CA PRO A 95 -17.86 -18.89 -9.75
C PRO A 95 -17.47 -18.00 -8.57
N TYR A 96 -18.47 -17.35 -7.96
CA TYR A 96 -18.27 -16.44 -6.83
C TYR A 96 -17.42 -17.06 -5.69
N PRO A 97 -17.65 -18.33 -5.28
CA PRO A 97 -16.80 -18.97 -4.27
C PRO A 97 -15.31 -19.03 -4.65
N LEU A 98 -15.00 -19.23 -5.94
CA LEU A 98 -13.61 -19.28 -6.40
C LEU A 98 -12.94 -17.91 -6.31
N LEU A 99 -13.62 -16.84 -6.72
CA LEU A 99 -13.14 -15.47 -6.57
C LEU A 99 -12.82 -15.12 -5.11
N VAL A 100 -13.71 -15.46 -4.18
CA VAL A 100 -13.47 -15.24 -2.74
C VAL A 100 -12.25 -16.02 -2.24
N MET A 101 -12.09 -17.27 -2.67
CA MET A 101 -10.93 -18.09 -2.29
C MET A 101 -9.62 -17.52 -2.84
N MET A 102 -9.61 -17.08 -4.10
CA MET A 102 -8.44 -16.45 -4.72
C MET A 102 -8.01 -15.16 -3.99
N GLN A 103 -8.97 -14.34 -3.54
CA GLN A 103 -8.66 -13.14 -2.77
C GLN A 103 -8.11 -13.43 -1.36
N ARG A 104 -8.56 -14.53 -0.74
CA ARG A 104 -8.08 -14.96 0.58
C ARG A 104 -6.70 -15.61 0.52
N HIS A 105 -6.37 -16.23 -0.60
CA HIS A 105 -5.12 -16.97 -0.79
C HIS A 105 -4.38 -16.53 -2.07
N PRO A 106 -4.03 -15.23 -2.23
CA PRO A 106 -3.46 -14.74 -3.49
C PRO A 106 -2.09 -15.35 -3.82
N GLN A 107 -1.33 -15.77 -2.80
CA GLN A 107 -0.07 -16.49 -2.97
C GLN A 107 -0.24 -17.87 -3.61
N SER A 108 -1.43 -18.47 -3.45
CA SER A 108 -1.80 -19.74 -4.06
C SER A 108 -2.36 -19.59 -5.48
N VAL A 109 -2.46 -18.37 -6.01
CA VAL A 109 -3.01 -18.09 -7.35
C VAL A 109 -1.87 -17.84 -8.36
N PRO A 110 -1.71 -18.71 -9.38
CA PRO A 110 -0.71 -18.54 -10.42
C PRO A 110 -0.82 -17.18 -11.14
N ASN A 111 0.31 -16.66 -11.62
CA ASN A 111 0.36 -15.36 -12.31
C ASN A 111 -0.55 -15.32 -13.53
N ARG A 112 -0.54 -16.36 -14.36
CA ARG A 112 -1.39 -16.47 -15.57
C ARG A 112 -2.88 -16.40 -15.25
N VAL A 113 -3.31 -17.01 -14.14
CA VAL A 113 -4.69 -16.94 -13.68
C VAL A 113 -5.07 -15.52 -13.25
N ARG A 114 -4.15 -14.79 -12.59
CA ARG A 114 -4.34 -13.38 -12.24
C ARG A 114 -4.41 -12.50 -13.49
N GLU A 115 -3.55 -12.75 -14.48
CA GLU A 115 -3.57 -12.06 -15.78
C GLU A 115 -4.88 -12.27 -16.53
N GLU A 116 -5.38 -13.48 -16.54
CA GLU A 116 -6.67 -13.83 -17.16
C GLU A 116 -7.81 -13.07 -16.48
N LEU A 117 -7.89 -13.09 -15.15
CA LEU A 117 -8.91 -12.34 -14.40
C LEU A 117 -8.84 -10.83 -14.63
N ALA A 118 -7.63 -10.27 -14.61
CA ALA A 118 -7.42 -8.85 -14.89
C ALA A 118 -7.84 -8.48 -16.32
N THR A 119 -7.55 -9.35 -17.29
CA THR A 119 -7.94 -9.17 -18.69
C THR A 119 -9.46 -9.24 -18.86
N ARG A 120 -10.14 -10.19 -18.19
CA ARG A 120 -11.60 -10.24 -18.17
C ARG A 120 -12.22 -9.00 -17.53
N ALA A 121 -11.66 -8.53 -16.42
CA ALA A 121 -12.14 -7.31 -15.75
C ALA A 121 -12.00 -6.08 -16.65
N ALA A 122 -10.87 -5.95 -17.37
CA ALA A 122 -10.68 -4.87 -18.33
C ALA A 122 -11.66 -4.94 -19.49
N ASN A 123 -11.80 -6.11 -20.12
CA ASN A 123 -12.62 -6.26 -21.32
C ASN A 123 -14.12 -6.17 -21.03
N LEU A 124 -14.59 -6.80 -19.94
CA LEU A 124 -16.01 -6.99 -19.67
C LEU A 124 -16.58 -5.93 -18.71
N LEU A 125 -15.75 -5.37 -17.84
CA LEU A 125 -16.18 -4.41 -16.82
C LEU A 125 -15.55 -3.02 -17.00
N GLN A 126 -14.71 -2.83 -18.02
CA GLN A 126 -13.98 -1.56 -18.27
C GLN A 126 -13.11 -1.13 -17.07
N PHE A 127 -12.63 -2.11 -16.30
CA PHE A 127 -11.80 -1.86 -15.12
C PHE A 127 -10.31 -1.83 -15.48
N ASP A 128 -9.53 -0.93 -14.88
CA ASP A 128 -8.10 -0.82 -15.19
C ASP A 128 -7.34 -2.13 -14.91
N ARG A 129 -6.62 -2.62 -15.93
CA ARG A 129 -5.93 -3.93 -15.87
C ARG A 129 -4.79 -3.95 -14.86
N LEU A 130 -4.02 -2.87 -14.76
CA LEU A 130 -2.89 -2.78 -13.83
C LEU A 130 -3.39 -2.75 -12.38
N ARG A 131 -4.45 -1.99 -12.13
CA ARG A 131 -5.16 -1.95 -10.86
C ARG A 131 -5.75 -3.31 -10.49
N ALA A 132 -6.32 -4.05 -11.45
CA ALA A 132 -6.80 -5.41 -11.22
C ALA A 132 -5.66 -6.36 -10.79
N LEU A 133 -4.52 -6.32 -11.48
CA LEU A 133 -3.35 -7.14 -11.13
C LEU A 133 -2.83 -6.81 -9.74
N ALA A 134 -2.69 -5.51 -9.42
CA ALA A 134 -2.28 -5.07 -8.10
C ALA A 134 -3.24 -5.58 -7.01
N ALA A 135 -4.55 -5.46 -7.23
CA ALA A 135 -5.56 -5.91 -6.28
C ALA A 135 -5.60 -7.45 -6.10
N LEU A 136 -5.26 -8.21 -7.13
CA LEU A 136 -5.19 -9.67 -7.10
C LEU A 136 -3.89 -10.21 -6.48
N ALA A 137 -2.81 -9.42 -6.47
CA ALA A 137 -1.53 -9.81 -5.90
C ALA A 137 -1.45 -9.58 -4.38
N GLN A 138 -2.26 -8.67 -3.83
CA GLN A 138 -2.15 -8.28 -2.44
C GLN A 138 -2.92 -9.24 -1.51
N PRO A 139 -2.30 -9.70 -0.40
CA PRO A 139 -2.98 -10.49 0.62
C PRO A 139 -4.14 -9.69 1.22
N TYR A 140 -5.31 -10.31 1.28
CA TYR A 140 -6.45 -9.73 2.00
C TYR A 140 -6.15 -9.76 3.50
N ALA A 141 -5.81 -8.60 4.05
CA ALA A 141 -5.68 -8.42 5.49
C ALA A 141 -7.08 -8.20 6.08
N GLU A 142 -7.68 -9.26 6.65
CA GLU A 142 -8.85 -9.07 7.50
C GLU A 142 -8.44 -8.21 8.71
N PRO A 143 -9.25 -7.19 9.08
CA PRO A 143 -8.98 -6.43 10.29
C PRO A 143 -8.98 -7.41 11.48
N MET A 144 -7.82 -7.52 12.13
CA MET A 144 -7.64 -8.39 13.29
C MET A 144 -8.69 -8.02 14.34
N ALA A 145 -9.62 -8.93 14.63
CA ALA A 145 -10.57 -8.74 15.71
C ALA A 145 -9.78 -8.63 17.03
N ALA A 146 -10.02 -7.57 17.80
CA ALA A 146 -9.23 -7.16 18.98
C ALA A 146 -9.16 -8.18 20.14
N SER A 147 -9.75 -9.38 19.99
CA SER A 147 -9.91 -10.39 21.05
C SER A 147 -9.04 -11.64 20.86
N ARG A 148 -8.04 -11.64 19.97
CA ARG A 148 -7.22 -12.83 19.71
C ARG A 148 -5.73 -12.57 19.88
N ASP A 149 -5.10 -13.42 20.67
CA ASP A 149 -3.66 -13.40 20.93
C ASP A 149 -2.80 -13.96 19.79
N LYS A 150 -3.40 -14.63 18.78
CA LYS A 150 -2.67 -15.20 17.64
C LYS A 150 -3.42 -14.97 16.33
N ALA A 151 -2.67 -14.56 15.30
CA ALA A 151 -3.15 -14.54 13.93
C ALA A 151 -3.55 -15.97 13.49
N TYR A 152 -4.57 -16.08 12.65
CA TYR A 152 -4.91 -17.34 12.01
C TYR A 152 -3.67 -17.86 11.27
N GLN A 153 -3.26 -19.10 11.53
CA GLN A 153 -2.29 -19.76 10.66
C GLN A 153 -2.93 -19.84 9.28
N ALA A 154 -2.31 -19.17 8.30
CA ALA A 154 -2.75 -19.23 6.93
C ALA A 154 -2.62 -20.70 6.47
N GLU A 155 -3.74 -21.35 6.21
CA GLU A 155 -3.75 -22.68 5.65
C GLU A 155 -3.05 -22.63 4.28
N GLU A 156 -1.96 -23.39 4.12
CA GLU A 156 -1.24 -23.50 2.85
C GLU A 156 -2.07 -24.34 1.88
N LEU A 157 -2.96 -23.66 1.15
CA LEU A 157 -3.79 -24.30 0.13
C LEU A 157 -3.11 -24.20 -1.23
N SER A 158 -3.06 -25.30 -1.97
CA SER A 158 -2.67 -25.25 -3.38
C SER A 158 -3.79 -24.66 -4.25
N PHE A 159 -3.46 -24.19 -5.45
CA PHE A 159 -4.48 -23.69 -6.40
C PHE A 159 -5.55 -24.75 -6.72
N ALA A 160 -5.13 -26.01 -6.85
CA ALA A 160 -6.04 -27.12 -7.09
C ALA A 160 -7.01 -27.34 -5.91
N ASP A 161 -6.55 -27.13 -4.67
CA ASP A 161 -7.42 -27.20 -3.49
C ASP A 161 -8.44 -26.08 -3.47
N LEU A 162 -8.06 -24.86 -3.88
CA LEU A 162 -8.99 -23.74 -4.01
C LEU A 162 -10.12 -24.07 -5.00
N LEU A 163 -9.76 -24.61 -6.17
CA LEU A 163 -10.74 -25.04 -7.17
C LEU A 163 -11.69 -26.11 -6.61
N LYS A 164 -11.15 -27.14 -5.94
CA LYS A 164 -11.96 -28.21 -5.34
C LYS A 164 -12.92 -27.67 -4.28
N ARG A 165 -12.46 -26.77 -3.40
CA ARG A 165 -13.28 -26.13 -2.36
C ARG A 165 -14.35 -25.21 -2.93
N ALA A 166 -14.05 -24.53 -4.03
CA ALA A 166 -15.00 -23.67 -4.73
C ALA A 166 -16.12 -24.44 -5.46
N LYS A 167 -16.04 -25.78 -5.52
CA LYS A 167 -17.00 -26.66 -6.22
C LYS A 167 -17.21 -26.29 -7.69
N VAL A 168 -16.14 -25.80 -8.36
CA VAL A 168 -16.14 -25.59 -9.82
C VAL A 168 -16.41 -26.90 -10.56
N SER A 169 -17.06 -26.83 -11.71
CA SER A 169 -17.28 -27.99 -12.56
C SER A 169 -15.95 -28.58 -13.07
N LYS A 170 -15.93 -29.86 -13.45
CA LYS A 170 -14.69 -30.50 -13.98
C LYS A 170 -14.13 -29.81 -15.23
N ALA A 171 -15.02 -29.28 -16.08
CA ALA A 171 -14.61 -28.54 -17.28
C ALA A 171 -13.91 -27.22 -16.93
N GLU A 172 -14.47 -26.46 -15.99
CA GLU A 172 -13.85 -25.22 -15.50
C GLU A 172 -12.55 -25.51 -14.74
N GLN A 173 -12.51 -26.55 -13.91
CA GLN A 173 -11.28 -26.96 -13.23
C GLN A 173 -10.16 -27.22 -14.23
N LYS A 174 -10.44 -27.97 -15.30
CA LYS A 174 -9.46 -28.23 -16.37
C LYS A 174 -8.96 -26.94 -17.02
N TYR A 175 -9.86 -26.00 -17.31
CA TYR A 175 -9.50 -24.69 -17.87
C TYR A 175 -8.59 -23.88 -16.94
N TRP A 176 -8.95 -23.77 -15.66
CA TRP A 176 -8.15 -23.00 -14.71
C TRP A 176 -6.80 -23.66 -14.42
N LEU A 177 -6.73 -25.00 -14.41
CA LEU A 177 -5.48 -25.74 -14.25
C LEU A 177 -4.57 -25.61 -15.48
N SER A 178 -5.12 -25.62 -16.70
CA SER A 178 -4.27 -25.43 -17.89
C SER A 178 -3.60 -24.06 -17.91
N LEU A 179 -4.28 -23.02 -17.41
CA LEU A 179 -3.65 -21.70 -17.22
C LEU A 179 -2.53 -21.72 -16.17
N ALA A 180 -2.64 -22.59 -15.16
CA ALA A 180 -1.63 -22.72 -14.11
C ALA A 180 -0.37 -23.44 -14.59
N ASP A 181 -0.54 -24.48 -15.42
CA ASP A 181 0.56 -25.33 -15.90
C ASP A 181 1.45 -24.63 -16.96
N GLU A 182 0.95 -23.58 -17.62
CA GLU A 182 1.69 -22.75 -18.59
C GLU A 182 2.57 -21.67 -17.92
N SER A 183 2.85 -21.80 -16.62
CA SER A 183 3.58 -20.82 -15.80
C SER A 183 4.97 -21.28 -15.38
#